data_AF-A0A922Z0B7-F1
#
_entry.id   AF-A0A922Z0B7-F1
#
_cell.length_a   1.000
_cell.length_b   1.000
_cell.length_c   1.000
_cell.angle_alpha   90.00
_cell.angle_beta   90.00
_cell.angle_gamma   90.00
#
_symmetry.space_group_name_H-M   'P 1'
#
loop_
_entity.id
_entity.type
_entity.pdbx_description
1 polymer ?
#
loop_
_entity_poly.entity_id
_entity_poly.type
_entity_poly.pdbx_seq_one_letter_code
_entity_poly.pdbx_strand_id
1 'polypeptide(L)'
;MRHPAITICLVSAASLLAGCEALGIETATQIAAKKEAEAKAIGSACRHAVRSIEDCFGSYPRAGKAAVFAGWREMDEYMRENAIVGMPAEKSVDRPGSADTRESGTADPSKISSQSS
;
A
#
# COMPACT_ATOMS: atom_id res chain seq x y z
N MET A 1 20.23 41.61 -36.26
CA MET A 1 20.97 40.37 -35.93
C MET A 1 21.12 40.07 -34.42
N ARG A 2 20.80 41.00 -33.50
CA ARG A 2 20.92 40.75 -32.04
C ARG A 2 19.74 39.96 -31.44
N HIS A 3 18.52 40.14 -31.99
CA HIS A 3 17.33 39.42 -31.55
C HIS A 3 17.34 37.90 -31.77
N PRO A 4 17.78 37.34 -32.92
CA PRO A 4 17.81 35.89 -33.10
C PRO A 4 18.82 35.18 -32.18
N ALA A 5 19.94 35.85 -31.84
CA ALA A 5 20.91 35.30 -30.89
C ALA A 5 20.36 35.27 -29.45
N ILE A 6 19.60 36.30 -29.06
CA ILE A 6 18.96 36.37 -27.74
C ILE A 6 17.86 35.31 -27.60
N THR A 7 17.04 35.10 -28.64
CA THR A 7 16.01 34.05 -28.60
C THR A 7 16.63 32.66 -28.59
N ILE A 8 17.71 32.41 -29.34
CA ILE A 8 18.42 31.12 -29.30
C ILE A 8 19.04 30.87 -27.91
N CYS A 9 19.62 31.89 -27.27
CA CYS A 9 20.12 31.78 -25.89
C CYS A 9 19.00 31.51 -24.87
N LEU A 10 17.85 32.18 -25.00
CA LEU A 10 16.70 31.97 -24.10
C LEU A 10 16.13 30.56 -24.24
N VAL A 11 15.98 30.05 -25.47
CA VAL A 11 15.47 28.70 -25.73
C VAL A 11 16.44 27.65 -25.21
N SER A 12 17.75 27.81 -25.44
CA SER A 12 18.76 26.87 -24.93
C SER A 12 18.86 26.87 -23.41
N ALA A 13 18.78 28.04 -22.77
CA ALA A 13 18.70 28.14 -21.30
C ALA A 13 17.43 27.48 -20.74
N ALA A 14 16.27 27.68 -21.37
CA ALA A 14 15.02 27.03 -20.98
C ALA A 14 15.11 25.49 -21.10
N SER A 15 15.73 24.97 -22.16
CA SER A 15 15.94 23.53 -22.35
C SER A 15 16.86 22.92 -21.29
N LEU A 16 17.89 23.64 -20.86
CA LEU A 16 18.79 23.20 -19.78
C LEU A 16 18.08 23.17 -18.42
N LEU A 17 17.15 24.08 -18.16
CA LEU A 17 16.33 24.08 -16.94
C LEU A 17 15.24 22.99 -16.96
N ALA A 18 14.68 22.68 -18.13
CA ALA A 18 13.65 21.64 -18.28
C ALA A 18 14.21 20.21 -18.36
N GLY A 19 15.54 20.03 -18.41
CA GLY A 19 16.19 18.73 -18.56
C GLY A 19 16.38 17.90 -17.28
N CYS A 20 16.05 18.44 -16.10
CA CYS A 20 16.22 17.71 -14.84
C CYS A 20 15.30 16.48 -14.72
N GLU A 21 14.09 16.52 -15.27
CA GLU A 21 13.18 15.36 -15.31
C GLU A 21 13.74 14.20 -16.17
N ALA A 22 14.54 14.49 -17.21
CA ALA A 22 15.13 13.47 -18.08
C ALA A 22 16.34 12.74 -17.45
N LEU A 23 16.93 13.32 -16.40
CA LEU A 23 18.04 12.72 -15.64
C LEU A 23 17.57 11.70 -14.59
N GLY A 24 16.25 11.47 -14.45
CA GLY A 24 15.70 10.49 -13.51
C GLY A 24 15.88 10.86 -12.04
N ILE A 25 16.26 12.11 -11.73
CA ILE A 25 16.39 12.59 -10.36
C ILE A 25 15.01 13.00 -9.88
N GLU A 26 14.34 12.11 -9.13
CA GLU A 26 13.07 12.44 -8.50
C GLU A 26 13.26 13.59 -7.52
N THR A 27 12.52 14.68 -7.75
CA THR A 27 12.51 15.80 -6.79
C THR A 27 11.81 15.35 -5.51
N ALA A 28 12.15 15.98 -4.38
CA ALA A 28 11.50 15.69 -3.10
C ALA A 28 9.95 15.79 -3.19
N THR A 29 9.46 16.72 -4.01
CA THR A 29 8.03 16.88 -4.32
C THR A 29 7.45 15.67 -5.05
N GLN A 30 8.16 15.12 -6.04
CA GLN A 30 7.72 13.91 -6.74
C GLN A 30 7.69 12.70 -5.81
N ILE A 31 8.70 12.53 -4.94
CA ILE A 31 8.73 11.45 -3.95
C ILE A 31 7.55 11.59 -2.97
N ALA A 32 7.25 12.80 -2.51
CA ALA A 32 6.12 13.05 -1.62
C ALA A 32 4.78 12.74 -2.32
N ALA A 33 4.60 13.18 -3.56
CA ALA A 33 3.41 12.90 -4.36
C ALA A 33 3.23 11.40 -4.61
N LYS A 34 4.32 10.67 -4.91
CA LYS A 34 4.30 9.21 -5.05
C LYS A 34 3.88 8.53 -3.74
N LYS A 35 4.46 8.92 -2.61
CA LYS A 35 4.07 8.38 -1.29
C LYS A 35 2.60 8.64 -0.96
N GLU A 36 2.09 9.81 -1.31
CA GLU A 36 0.66 10.12 -1.15
C GLU A 36 -0.22 9.25 -2.06
N ALA A 37 0.18 9.07 -3.32
CA ALA A 37 -0.55 8.24 -4.28
C ALA A 37 -0.56 6.77 -3.85
N GLU A 38 0.57 6.23 -3.40
CA GLU A 38 0.68 4.88 -2.83
C GLU A 38 -0.20 4.73 -1.59
N ALA A 39 -0.22 5.72 -0.71
CA ALA A 39 -1.08 5.68 0.47
C ALA A 39 -2.58 5.69 0.10
N LYS A 40 -3.00 6.48 -0.90
CA LYS A 40 -4.38 6.42 -1.43
C LYS A 40 -4.70 5.05 -2.02
N ALA A 41 -3.78 4.47 -2.80
CA ALA A 41 -3.95 3.14 -3.37
C ALA A 41 -4.08 2.05 -2.31
N ILE A 42 -3.31 2.13 -1.23
CA ILE A 42 -3.44 1.23 -0.07
C ILE A 42 -4.84 1.37 0.55
N GLY A 43 -5.31 2.61 0.77
CA GLY A 43 -6.63 2.87 1.33
C GLY A 43 -7.77 2.30 0.49
N SER A 44 -7.71 2.52 -0.83
CA SER A 44 -8.72 2.00 -1.76
C SER A 44 -8.70 0.47 -1.80
N ALA A 45 -7.51 -0.14 -1.82
CA ALA A 45 -7.36 -1.59 -1.74
C ALA A 45 -7.92 -2.18 -0.43
N CYS A 46 -7.61 -1.56 0.71
CA CYS A 46 -8.16 -1.97 2.02
C CYS A 46 -9.69 -1.97 2.02
N ARG A 47 -10.31 -0.94 1.40
CA ARG A 47 -11.76 -0.88 1.32
C ARG A 47 -12.33 -1.96 0.41
N HIS A 48 -11.75 -2.13 -0.77
CA HIS A 48 -12.16 -3.17 -1.70
C HIS A 48 -12.02 -4.56 -1.07
N ALA A 49 -11.01 -4.77 -0.23
CA ALA A 49 -10.80 -5.99 0.56
C ALA A 49 -11.71 -6.13 1.80
N VAL A 50 -12.69 -5.25 1.98
CA VAL A 50 -13.67 -5.28 3.09
C VAL A 50 -12.99 -5.23 4.47
N ARG A 51 -11.88 -4.49 4.59
CA ARG A 51 -11.18 -4.26 5.87
C ARG A 51 -11.61 -2.95 6.51
N SER A 52 -11.57 -2.91 7.85
CA SER A 52 -11.76 -1.67 8.60
C SER A 52 -10.57 -0.73 8.39
N ILE A 53 -10.81 0.58 8.50
CA ILE A 53 -9.74 1.57 8.35
C ILE A 53 -8.68 1.45 9.45
N GLU A 54 -9.08 1.05 10.66
CA GLU A 54 -8.17 0.85 11.79
C GLU A 54 -7.19 -0.29 11.53
N ASP A 55 -7.68 -1.41 10.99
CA ASP A 55 -6.86 -2.55 10.57
C ASP A 55 -5.91 -2.16 9.42
N CYS A 56 -6.38 -1.32 8.49
CA CYS A 56 -5.54 -0.78 7.42
C CYS A 56 -4.38 0.09 7.97
N PHE A 57 -4.64 0.95 8.97
CA PHE A 57 -3.59 1.72 9.63
C PHE A 57 -2.58 0.86 10.39
N GLY A 58 -3.04 -0.23 11.00
CA GLY A 58 -2.16 -1.20 11.66
C GLY A 58 -1.29 -1.97 10.68
N SER A 59 -1.85 -2.37 9.53
CA SER A 59 -1.15 -3.14 8.50
C SER A 59 -0.11 -2.29 7.73
N TYR A 60 -0.34 -0.97 7.59
CA TYR A 60 0.51 -0.06 6.82
C TYR A 60 1.00 1.14 7.65
N PRO A 61 1.83 0.94 8.69
CA PRO A 61 2.24 2.01 9.60
C PRO A 61 3.13 3.08 8.97
N ARG A 62 3.75 2.78 7.81
CA ARG A 62 4.61 3.72 7.06
C ARG A 62 3.82 4.56 6.04
N ALA A 63 2.56 4.23 5.79
CA ALA A 63 1.71 4.99 4.87
C ALA A 63 1.14 6.23 5.56
N GLY A 64 0.98 7.32 4.80
CA GLY A 64 0.36 8.54 5.33
C GLY A 64 -1.12 8.30 5.64
N LYS A 65 -1.49 8.24 6.93
CA LYS A 65 -2.86 7.92 7.38
C LYS A 65 -3.94 8.78 6.71
N ALA A 66 -3.67 10.07 6.49
CA ALA A 66 -4.60 10.98 5.82
C ALA A 66 -4.90 10.54 4.37
N ALA A 67 -3.87 10.19 3.61
CA ALA A 67 -4.00 9.73 2.23
C ALA A 67 -4.64 8.33 2.15
N VAL A 68 -4.30 7.43 3.07
CA VAL A 68 -4.98 6.12 3.22
C VAL A 68 -6.48 6.31 3.47
N PHE A 69 -6.85 7.20 4.39
CA PHE A 69 -8.27 7.45 4.67
C PHE A 69 -9.00 8.07 3.47
N ALA A 70 -8.36 8.99 2.74
CA ALA A 70 -8.92 9.56 1.53
C ALA A 70 -9.23 8.47 0.49
N GLY A 71 -8.24 7.63 0.16
CA GLY A 71 -8.45 6.53 -0.80
C GLY A 71 -9.48 5.50 -0.34
N TRP A 72 -9.57 5.22 0.96
CA TRP A 72 -10.58 4.32 1.53
C TRP A 72 -12.00 4.88 1.34
N ARG A 73 -12.19 6.18 1.59
CA ARG A 73 -13.50 6.86 1.41
C ARG A 73 -13.90 6.97 -0.05
N GLU A 74 -12.96 7.32 -0.93
CA GLU A 74 -13.20 7.40 -2.37
C GLU A 74 -13.65 6.03 -2.92
N MET A 75 -12.99 4.94 -2.50
CA MET A 75 -13.39 3.59 -2.89
C MET A 75 -14.72 3.16 -2.24
N ASP A 76 -15.02 3.60 -1.00
CA ASP A 76 -16.33 3.35 -0.37
C ASP A 76 -17.46 3.94 -1.20
N GLU A 77 -17.35 5.23 -1.52
CA GLU A 77 -18.33 5.93 -2.33
C GLU A 77 -18.50 5.25 -3.69
N TYR A 78 -17.40 4.99 -4.38
CA TYR A 78 -17.42 4.31 -5.67
C TYR A 78 -18.12 2.95 -5.60
N MET A 79 -17.84 2.14 -4.58
CA MET A 79 -18.50 0.84 -4.41
C MET A 79 -20.00 0.97 -4.13
N ARG A 80 -20.43 1.99 -3.37
CA ARG A 80 -21.85 2.25 -3.07
C ARG A 80 -22.62 2.71 -4.29
N GLU A 81 -22.05 3.63 -5.05
CA GLU A 81 -22.65 4.17 -6.27
C GLU A 81 -22.77 3.10 -7.36
N ASN A 82 -21.83 2.16 -7.42
CA ASN A 82 -21.74 1.15 -8.49
C ASN A 82 -22.13 -0.27 -8.06
N ALA A 83 -22.67 -0.45 -6.85
CA ALA A 83 -23.04 -1.74 -6.27
C ALA A 83 -21.95 -2.83 -6.39
N ILE A 84 -20.69 -2.43 -6.22
CA ILE A 84 -19.54 -3.34 -6.35
C ILE A 84 -19.44 -4.16 -5.07
N VAL A 85 -19.38 -5.48 -5.23
CA VAL A 85 -19.12 -6.41 -4.14
C VAL A 85 -17.63 -6.38 -3.82
N GLY A 86 -17.27 -6.18 -2.55
CA GLY A 86 -15.89 -6.23 -2.10
C GLY A 86 -15.31 -7.64 -2.22
N MET A 87 -13.99 -7.74 -2.25
CA MET A 87 -13.24 -8.98 -2.37
C MET A 87 -12.42 -9.23 -1.09
N PRO A 88 -13.02 -9.76 -0.02
CA PRO A 88 -12.29 -10.11 1.19
C PRO A 88 -11.11 -11.01 0.85
N ALA A 89 -9.93 -10.68 1.37
CA ALA A 89 -8.79 -11.58 1.28
C ALA A 89 -9.13 -12.87 2.02
N GLU A 90 -8.97 -14.03 1.36
CA GLU A 90 -9.02 -15.29 2.08
C GLU A 90 -7.93 -15.27 3.14
N LYS A 91 -8.33 -15.52 4.40
CA LYS A 91 -7.40 -15.64 5.50
C LYS A 91 -6.45 -16.79 5.12
N SER A 92 -5.22 -16.49 4.74
CA SER A 92 -4.22 -17.52 4.49
C SER A 92 -4.05 -18.27 5.80
N VAL A 93 -4.67 -19.44 5.92
CA VAL A 93 -4.32 -20.41 6.96
C VAL A 93 -2.84 -20.68 6.71
N ASP A 94 -2.02 -20.34 7.69
CA ASP A 94 -0.58 -20.59 7.65
C ASP A 94 -0.34 -21.99 7.09
N ARG A 95 0.21 -22.07 5.88
CA ARG A 95 0.67 -23.34 5.34
C ARG A 95 1.91 -23.67 6.16
N PRO A 96 1.89 -24.69 7.04
CA PRO A 96 3.09 -25.05 7.77
C PRO A 96 4.00 -25.75 6.77
N GLY A 97 4.99 -25.05 6.25
CA GLY A 97 5.76 -25.57 5.13
C GLY A 97 6.86 -24.65 4.64
N SER A 98 7.68 -24.13 5.55
CA SER A 98 9.08 -23.88 5.22
C SER A 98 9.92 -23.96 6.51
N ALA A 99 10.88 -24.88 6.50
CA ALA A 99 11.96 -25.14 7.47
C ALA A 99 11.67 -26.00 8.72
N ASP A 100 11.83 -27.32 8.53
CA ASP A 100 12.82 -28.19 9.20
C ASP A 100 12.84 -28.31 10.76
N THR A 101 12.40 -29.51 11.19
CA THR A 101 12.85 -30.32 12.34
C THR A 101 13.16 -29.64 13.68
N ARG A 102 12.22 -29.77 14.63
CA ARG A 102 12.51 -30.38 15.95
C ARG A 102 11.31 -31.19 16.43
N GLU A 103 11.51 -32.49 16.47
CA GLU A 103 10.69 -33.49 17.14
C GLU A 103 10.77 -33.32 18.68
N SER A 104 9.61 -33.18 19.32
CA SER A 104 9.30 -33.64 20.69
C SER A 104 7.84 -33.26 20.92
N GLY A 105 6.87 -34.10 21.18
CA GLY A 105 6.79 -35.51 21.52
C GLY A 105 5.37 -35.66 22.08
N THR A 106 4.56 -36.50 21.45
CA THR A 106 3.16 -36.75 21.81
C THR A 106 2.99 -37.22 23.25
N ALA A 107 1.99 -36.67 23.95
CA ALA A 107 1.24 -37.42 24.95
C ALA A 107 -0.21 -36.90 25.04
N ASP A 108 -1.12 -37.62 24.37
CA ASP A 108 -2.57 -37.60 24.57
C ASP A 108 -2.92 -38.32 25.88
N PRO A 109 -3.66 -37.72 26.83
CA PRO A 109 -4.13 -38.41 28.02
C PRO A 109 -5.64 -38.68 27.96
N SER A 110 -6.14 -39.36 26.93
CA SER A 110 -7.41 -40.07 27.00
C SER A 110 -7.28 -41.38 27.80
N LYS A 111 -6.85 -41.34 29.08
CA LYS A 111 -7.14 -42.39 30.10
C LYS A 111 -6.66 -42.02 31.51
N ILE A 112 -7.42 -41.24 32.27
CA ILE A 112 -7.45 -41.38 33.75
C ILE A 112 -8.91 -41.47 34.17
N SER A 113 -9.32 -42.72 34.37
CA SER A 113 -10.53 -43.18 35.02
C SER A 113 -10.73 -42.53 36.40
N SER A 114 -12.00 -42.36 36.78
CA SER A 114 -12.52 -42.45 38.16
C SER A 114 -12.11 -41.38 39.18
N GLN A 115 -13.00 -40.39 39.41
CA GLN A 115 -13.51 -40.01 40.75
C GLN A 115 -14.58 -38.89 40.69
N SER A 116 -15.63 -39.06 41.49
CA SER A 116 -16.66 -38.07 41.94
C SER A 116 -17.96 -37.90 41.14
N SER A 117 -18.88 -38.86 41.24
CA SER A 117 -20.10 -38.81 42.09
C SER A 117 -21.04 -39.95 41.74
#